data_AF-A0A6P1W6A4-F1
#
_entry.id   AF-A0A6P1W6A4-F1
#
_cell.length_a   1.000
_cell.length_b   1.000
_cell.length_c   1.000
_cell.angle_alpha   90.00
_cell.angle_beta   90.00
_cell.angle_gamma   90.00
#
_symmetry.space_group_name_H-M   'P 1'
#
loop_
_entity.id
_entity.type
_entity.pdbx_description
1 polymer ?
#
loop_
_entity_poly.entity_id
_entity_poly.type
_entity_poly.pdbx_seq_one_letter_code
_entity_poly.pdbx_strand_id
1 'polypeptide(L)'
;MKPKRFPLFLGLMALIGLLSCGKEPVDEAGLLITGRTQCYMTFFDLLGSDHRTVLVSGQTVIDTTALTVTAVAKFGTNMERVKPYCSVVTDAIVEPTMGIWTDYTQAQKYTVVSGNRQVRKTYTVTVTVQK
;
A
#
# COMPACT_ATOMS: atom_id res chain seq x y z
N MET A 1 -24.09 -63.46 -21.34
CA MET A 1 -23.09 -62.73 -22.14
C MET A 1 -23.41 -61.24 -22.07
N LYS A 2 -22.45 -60.41 -21.63
CA LYS A 2 -22.49 -58.93 -21.43
C LYS A 2 -22.38 -58.22 -22.81
N PRO A 3 -22.78 -56.93 -23.00
CA PRO A 3 -22.06 -55.82 -22.35
C PRO A 3 -22.90 -54.64 -21.82
N LYS A 4 -22.30 -54.01 -20.80
CA LYS A 4 -22.73 -52.85 -20.03
C LYS A 4 -22.54 -51.56 -20.83
N ARG A 5 -23.50 -50.64 -20.76
CA ARG A 5 -23.39 -49.25 -21.26
C ARG A 5 -23.07 -48.31 -20.08
N PHE A 6 -21.91 -47.68 -20.10
CA PHE A 6 -21.40 -46.70 -19.11
C PHE A 6 -20.32 -45.86 -19.83
N PRO A 7 -20.09 -44.57 -19.54
CA PRO A 7 -20.88 -43.39 -19.87
C PRO A 7 -20.06 -42.37 -20.73
N LEU A 8 -20.66 -41.82 -21.78
CA LEU A 8 -20.02 -40.86 -22.70
C LEU A 8 -19.71 -39.47 -22.08
N PHE A 9 -20.18 -39.20 -20.86
CA PHE A 9 -20.07 -37.88 -20.21
C PHE A 9 -18.73 -37.60 -19.52
N LEU A 10 -17.84 -38.59 -19.34
CA LEU A 10 -16.60 -38.45 -18.57
C LEU A 10 -15.43 -37.86 -19.37
N GLY A 11 -15.55 -37.74 -20.70
CA GLY A 11 -14.47 -37.23 -21.57
C GLY A 11 -14.42 -35.71 -21.69
N LEU A 12 -15.54 -35.00 -21.49
CA LEU A 12 -15.63 -33.56 -21.77
C LEU A 12 -15.07 -32.69 -20.63
N MET A 13 -15.02 -33.21 -19.40
CA MET A 13 -14.51 -32.48 -18.22
C MET A 13 -12.97 -32.46 -18.14
N ALA A 14 -12.28 -33.35 -18.87
CA ALA A 14 -10.82 -33.44 -18.86
C ALA A 14 -10.13 -32.41 -19.76
N LEU A 15 -10.84 -31.81 -20.73
CA LEU A 15 -10.26 -30.87 -21.69
C LEU A 15 -10.19 -29.42 -21.17
N ILE A 16 -10.98 -29.09 -20.14
CA ILE A 16 -11.07 -27.72 -19.57
C ILE A 16 -9.92 -27.43 -18.60
N GLY A 17 -9.27 -28.46 -18.04
CA GLY A 17 -8.20 -28.31 -17.04
C GLY A 17 -6.84 -27.82 -17.57
N LEU A 18 -6.64 -27.75 -18.90
CA LEU A 18 -5.36 -27.40 -19.52
C LEU A 18 -5.22 -25.91 -19.88
N LEU A 19 -6.25 -25.09 -19.70
CA LEU A 19 -6.23 -23.66 -20.05
C LEU A 19 -6.00 -22.71 -18.86
N SER A 20 -5.81 -23.23 -17.64
CA SER A 20 -5.82 -22.38 -16.43
C SER A 20 -4.46 -21.78 -16.03
N CYS A 21 -3.44 -21.77 -16.89
CA CYS A 21 -2.16 -21.13 -16.57
C CYS A 21 -2.05 -19.75 -17.25
N GLY A 22 -2.87 -18.79 -16.80
CA GLY A 22 -2.67 -17.39 -17.15
C GLY A 22 -1.48 -16.82 -16.38
N LYS A 23 -0.64 -16.00 -17.02
CA LYS A 23 0.37 -15.22 -16.30
C LYS A 23 -0.36 -14.20 -15.44
N GLU A 24 -0.12 -14.22 -14.13
CA GLU A 24 -0.67 -13.22 -13.23
C GLU A 24 -0.23 -11.82 -13.66
N PRO A 25 -1.13 -10.83 -13.67
CA PRO A 25 -0.78 -9.47 -14.06
C PRO A 25 0.16 -8.84 -13.04
N VAL A 26 1.21 -8.17 -13.52
CA VAL A 26 2.18 -7.44 -12.69
C VAL A 26 2.27 -5.98 -13.12
N ASP A 27 2.60 -5.10 -12.18
CA ASP A 27 2.88 -3.69 -12.45
C ASP A 27 4.31 -3.46 -12.96
N GLU A 28 4.64 -2.19 -13.22
CA GLU A 28 5.97 -1.76 -13.69
C GLU A 28 7.11 -2.08 -12.70
N ALA A 29 6.80 -2.21 -11.41
CA ALA A 29 7.73 -2.60 -10.36
C ALA A 29 7.80 -4.13 -10.16
N GLY A 30 7.06 -4.91 -10.96
CA GLY A 30 7.00 -6.37 -10.87
C GLY A 30 6.12 -6.89 -9.72
N LEU A 31 5.30 -6.05 -9.11
CA LEU A 31 4.35 -6.45 -8.06
C LEU A 31 3.05 -6.97 -8.69
N LEU A 32 2.46 -7.98 -8.06
CA LEU A 32 1.17 -8.53 -8.49
C LEU A 32 0.06 -7.47 -8.44
N ILE A 33 -0.71 -7.39 -9.51
CA ILE A 33 -1.94 -6.60 -9.57
C ILE A 33 -3.09 -7.51 -9.13
N THR A 34 -3.83 -7.12 -8.11
CA THR A 34 -4.91 -7.94 -7.53
C THR A 34 -6.29 -7.33 -7.78
N GLY A 35 -7.36 -8.02 -7.42
CA GLY A 35 -8.73 -7.48 -7.52
C GLY A 35 -9.11 -6.48 -6.42
N ARG A 36 -8.21 -6.17 -5.47
CA ARG A 36 -8.54 -5.38 -4.28
C ARG A 36 -8.68 -3.89 -4.60
N THR A 37 -9.82 -3.30 -4.22
CA THR A 37 -10.16 -1.89 -4.42
C THR A 37 -9.93 -1.02 -3.18
N GLN A 38 -9.67 -1.63 -2.02
CA GLN A 38 -9.37 -0.89 -0.79
C GLN A 38 -8.10 -0.04 -1.00
N CYS A 39 -8.17 1.19 -0.50
CA CYS A 39 -7.14 2.20 -0.72
C CYS A 39 -7.14 3.12 0.49
N TYR A 40 -6.19 2.94 1.40
CA TYR A 40 -5.95 3.83 2.54
C TYR A 40 -4.62 3.53 3.21
N MET A 41 -4.07 4.54 3.89
CA MET A 41 -2.91 4.45 4.77
C MET A 41 -3.34 3.92 6.14
N THR A 42 -2.56 3.00 6.72
CA THR A 42 -2.83 2.37 8.02
C THR A 42 -1.87 2.83 9.12
N PHE A 43 -0.69 3.31 8.74
CA PHE A 43 0.35 3.77 9.65
C PHE A 43 1.21 4.82 8.97
N PHE A 44 1.75 5.76 9.75
CA PHE A 44 2.70 6.76 9.29
C PHE A 44 3.73 7.04 10.38
N ASP A 45 4.99 7.14 10.00
CA ASP A 45 6.09 7.54 10.86
C ASP A 45 7.14 8.36 10.10
N LEU A 46 7.93 9.12 10.86
CA LEU A 46 9.14 9.79 10.39
C LEU A 46 10.32 9.28 11.20
N LEU A 47 11.39 8.89 10.52
CA LEU A 47 12.62 8.41 11.14
C LEU A 47 13.75 9.43 11.00
N GLY A 48 14.55 9.55 12.07
CA GLY A 48 15.77 10.35 12.11
C GLY A 48 16.98 9.62 11.53
N SER A 49 18.17 10.23 11.65
CA SER A 49 19.46 9.64 11.26
C SER A 49 19.80 8.35 12.02
N ASP A 50 19.30 8.20 13.23
CA ASP A 50 19.46 7.00 14.06
C ASP A 50 18.40 5.92 13.76
N HIS A 51 17.58 6.11 12.72
CA HIS A 51 16.48 5.21 12.33
C HIS A 51 15.42 5.01 13.41
N ARG A 52 15.30 5.94 14.36
CA ARG A 52 14.23 5.95 15.36
C ARG A 52 13.16 6.96 15.00
N THR A 53 11.95 6.72 15.49
CA THR A 53 10.84 7.66 15.34
C THR A 53 11.19 9.02 15.90
N VAL A 54 10.99 10.06 15.09
CA VAL A 54 11.06 11.46 15.52
C VAL A 54 9.68 11.99 15.88
N LEU A 55 8.61 11.20 15.74
CA LEU A 55 7.25 11.59 16.09
C LEU A 55 6.98 11.37 17.58
N VAL A 56 6.12 12.21 18.15
CA VAL A 56 5.57 12.05 19.49
C VAL A 56 4.53 10.93 19.46
N SER A 57 4.72 9.91 20.31
CA SER A 57 3.82 8.76 20.37
C SER A 57 2.38 9.19 20.68
N GLY A 58 1.42 8.63 19.94
CA GLY A 58 -0.01 8.92 20.11
C GLY A 58 -0.47 10.25 19.49
N GLN A 59 0.41 11.03 18.84
CA GLN A 59 0.03 12.29 18.19
C GLN A 59 -0.07 12.20 16.65
N THR A 60 0.08 11.01 16.07
CA THR A 60 -0.18 10.78 14.64
C THR A 60 -1.65 10.45 14.43
N VAL A 61 -2.32 11.22 13.58
CA VAL A 61 -3.71 11.02 13.19
C VAL A 61 -3.77 10.84 11.68
N ILE A 62 -4.40 9.76 11.23
CA ILE A 62 -4.65 9.47 9.81
C ILE A 62 -6.15 9.54 9.58
N ASP A 63 -6.60 10.52 8.79
CA ASP A 63 -7.98 10.63 8.37
C ASP A 63 -8.13 10.06 6.94
N THR A 64 -8.77 8.90 6.84
CA THR A 64 -8.96 8.19 5.56
C THR A 64 -10.13 8.71 4.73
N THR A 65 -10.94 9.62 5.30
CA THR A 65 -12.06 10.29 4.62
C THR A 65 -11.61 11.65 4.11
N ALA A 66 -10.97 12.47 4.95
CA ALA A 66 -10.41 13.76 4.57
C ALA A 66 -9.11 13.65 3.76
N LEU A 67 -8.49 12.46 3.74
CA LEU A 67 -7.21 12.20 3.09
C LEU A 67 -6.09 13.09 3.64
N THR A 68 -5.99 13.13 4.96
CA THR A 68 -4.96 13.89 5.67
C THR A 68 -4.21 13.01 6.66
N VAL A 69 -2.96 13.38 6.90
CA VAL A 69 -2.17 12.86 8.01
C VAL A 69 -1.61 14.05 8.76
N THR A 70 -1.84 14.10 10.08
CA THR A 70 -1.25 15.11 10.95
C THR A 70 -0.40 14.41 12.00
N ALA A 71 0.81 14.91 12.25
CA ALA A 71 1.67 14.41 13.29
C ALA A 71 2.45 15.53 13.99
N VAL A 72 3.00 15.20 15.16
CA VAL A 72 3.88 16.10 15.92
C VAL A 72 5.25 15.47 16.01
N ALA A 73 6.28 16.17 15.53
CA ALA A 73 7.67 15.81 15.70
C ALA A 73 8.20 16.28 17.07
N LYS A 74 9.09 15.49 17.68
CA LYS A 74 9.79 15.81 18.92
C LYS A 74 10.59 17.11 18.77
N PHE A 75 10.70 17.87 19.85
CA PHE A 75 11.53 19.08 19.89
C PHE A 75 12.97 18.80 19.41
N GLY A 76 13.53 19.72 18.63
CA GLY A 76 14.90 19.61 18.09
C GLY A 76 15.06 18.68 16.88
N THR A 77 13.97 18.10 16.35
CA THR A 77 14.01 17.33 15.10
C THR A 77 14.41 18.23 13.93
N ASN A 78 15.40 17.81 13.14
CA ASN A 78 15.75 18.48 11.88
C ASN A 78 14.73 18.11 10.79
N MET A 79 13.70 18.94 10.62
CA MET A 79 12.60 18.70 9.69
C MET A 79 13.01 18.73 8.21
N GLU A 80 14.13 19.36 7.85
CA GLU A 80 14.64 19.35 6.48
C GLU A 80 15.17 17.97 6.06
N ARG A 81 15.39 17.06 7.03
CA ARG A 81 16.05 15.78 6.80
C ARG A 81 15.51 14.66 7.68
N VAL A 82 14.34 14.15 7.30
CA VAL A 82 13.68 12.98 7.90
C VAL A 82 13.35 11.92 6.85
N LYS A 83 13.25 10.65 7.24
CA LYS A 83 12.80 9.56 6.34
C LYS A 83 11.35 9.22 6.64
N PRO A 84 10.42 9.41 5.69
CA PRO A 84 9.05 8.97 5.88
C PRO A 84 8.94 7.45 5.76
N TYR A 85 7.99 6.88 6.49
CA TYR A 85 7.58 5.49 6.40
C TYR A 85 6.07 5.40 6.58
N CYS A 86 5.43 4.47 5.88
CA CYS A 86 4.02 4.18 6.10
C CYS A 86 3.74 2.70 5.92
N SER A 87 2.58 2.28 6.42
CA SER A 87 1.93 1.06 5.97
C SER A 87 0.63 1.44 5.30
N VAL A 88 0.24 0.66 4.31
CA VAL A 88 -1.01 0.81 3.56
C VAL A 88 -1.79 -0.50 3.64
N VAL A 89 -3.08 -0.45 3.29
CA VAL A 89 -3.92 -1.65 3.22
C VAL A 89 -3.31 -2.72 2.29
N THR A 90 -3.60 -3.99 2.54
CA THR A 90 -3.08 -5.14 1.78
C THR A 90 -3.14 -4.94 0.27
N ASP A 91 -2.03 -5.26 -0.39
CA ASP A 91 -1.74 -5.10 -1.83
C ASP A 91 -1.73 -3.67 -2.38
N ALA A 92 -2.09 -2.66 -1.58
CA ALA A 92 -1.90 -1.28 -1.98
C ALA A 92 -0.41 -0.92 -1.96
N ILE A 93 -0.06 0.11 -2.72
CA ILE A 93 1.26 0.74 -2.68
C ILE A 93 1.14 2.23 -2.39
N VAL A 94 2.29 2.89 -2.18
CA VAL A 94 2.37 4.34 -1.98
C VAL A 94 3.32 4.97 -3.00
N GLU A 95 2.93 6.11 -3.55
CA GLU A 95 3.70 6.89 -4.52
C GLU A 95 3.78 8.37 -4.08
N PRO A 96 4.96 9.01 -4.09
CA PRO A 96 6.27 8.40 -4.35
C PRO A 96 6.64 7.40 -3.25
N THR A 97 7.55 6.47 -3.58
CA THR A 97 8.10 5.53 -2.61
C THR A 97 8.74 6.30 -1.45
N MET A 98 8.41 5.89 -0.22
CA MET A 98 8.96 6.47 1.00
C MET A 98 10.35 5.88 1.36
N GLY A 99 10.97 6.36 2.44
CA GLY A 99 12.28 5.87 2.92
C GLY A 99 13.51 6.67 2.46
N ILE A 100 13.32 7.70 1.64
CA ILE A 100 14.36 8.66 1.25
C ILE A 100 14.34 9.91 2.15
N TRP A 101 15.50 10.56 2.32
CA TRP A 101 15.57 11.83 3.07
C TRP A 101 14.68 12.88 2.39
N THR A 102 13.73 13.42 3.15
CA THR A 102 12.69 14.33 2.69
C THR A 102 12.58 15.52 3.64
N ASP A 103 12.32 16.69 3.08
CA ASP A 103 12.02 17.91 3.82
C ASP A 103 10.54 17.96 4.22
N TYR A 104 10.27 18.04 5.51
CA TYR A 104 8.94 18.16 6.12
C TYR A 104 8.71 19.52 6.80
N THR A 105 9.48 20.55 6.45
CA THR A 105 9.17 21.95 6.81
C THR A 105 7.86 22.44 6.17
N GLN A 106 7.42 21.78 5.09
CA GLN A 106 6.13 21.97 4.45
C GLN A 106 5.38 20.64 4.34
N ALA A 107 4.08 20.72 4.05
CA ALA A 107 3.25 19.54 3.86
C ALA A 107 3.68 18.73 2.63
N GLN A 108 3.74 17.42 2.78
CA GLN A 108 4.09 16.46 1.73
C GLN A 108 2.86 15.73 1.21
N LYS A 109 2.88 15.28 -0.05
CA LYS A 109 1.77 14.53 -0.65
C LYS A 109 2.18 13.12 -1.04
N TYR A 110 1.36 12.15 -0.68
CA TYR A 110 1.55 10.74 -1.04
C TYR A 110 0.24 10.15 -1.53
N THR A 111 0.30 9.38 -2.60
CA THR A 111 -0.86 8.71 -3.18
C THR A 111 -0.81 7.23 -2.81
N VAL A 112 -1.82 6.78 -2.07
CA VAL A 112 -2.08 5.35 -1.91
C VAL A 112 -2.77 4.86 -3.18
N VAL A 113 -2.30 3.75 -3.73
CA VAL A 113 -2.83 3.13 -4.95
C VAL A 113 -3.30 1.73 -4.58
N SER A 114 -4.57 1.40 -4.82
CA SER A 114 -5.15 0.09 -4.48
C SER A 114 -4.48 -1.06 -5.21
N GLY A 115 -4.65 -2.30 -4.73
CA GLY A 115 -4.08 -3.50 -5.35
C GLY A 115 -4.46 -3.69 -6.83
N ASN A 116 -5.66 -3.25 -7.23
CA ASN A 116 -6.10 -3.28 -8.63
C ASN A 116 -5.60 -2.10 -9.48
N ARG A 117 -4.83 -1.18 -8.91
CA ARG A 117 -4.25 0.02 -9.55
C ARG A 117 -5.25 1.02 -10.14
N GLN A 118 -6.54 0.88 -9.83
CA GLN A 118 -7.60 1.77 -10.34
C GLN A 118 -8.05 2.82 -9.33
N VAL A 119 -8.01 2.52 -8.03
CA VAL A 119 -8.40 3.47 -6.98
C VAL A 119 -7.16 4.16 -6.44
N ARG A 120 -7.15 5.49 -6.46
CA ARG A 120 -6.02 6.32 -6.04
C ARG A 120 -6.50 7.36 -5.04
N LYS A 121 -5.82 7.50 -3.92
CA LYS A 121 -6.13 8.48 -2.87
C LYS A 121 -4.88 9.21 -2.42
N THR A 122 -4.84 10.50 -2.69
CA THR A 122 -3.72 11.37 -2.33
C THR A 122 -3.93 11.96 -0.94
N TYR A 123 -3.07 11.59 0.00
CA TYR A 123 -2.98 12.14 1.33
C TYR A 123 -2.11 13.38 1.37
N THR A 124 -2.56 14.42 2.09
CA THR A 124 -1.71 15.55 2.49
C THR A 124 -1.19 15.33 3.91
N VAL A 125 0.12 15.21 4.06
CA VAL A 125 0.81 14.95 5.32
C VAL A 125 1.40 16.24 5.86
N THR A 126 0.93 16.67 7.03
CA THR A 126 1.40 17.87 7.72
C THR A 126 2.03 17.48 9.05
N VAL A 127 3.27 17.92 9.28
CA VAL A 127 3.98 17.64 10.53
C VAL A 127 4.41 18.94 11.17
N THR A 128 4.02 19.14 12.44
CA THR A 128 4.43 20.28 13.25
C THR A 128 5.47 19.86 14.27
N VAL A 129 6.31 20.78 14.74
CA VAL A 129 7.25 20.50 15.85
C VAL A 129 6.58 20.79 17.19
N GLN A 130 6.84 19.93 18.18
CA GLN A 130 6.41 20.13 19.57
C GLN A 130 6.84 21.52 20.07
N LYS A 131 5.91 22.22 20.71
CA LYS A 131 6.16 23.51 21.37
C LYS A 131 6.67 23.30 22.80
#